data_AF-A0A0B2USZ0-F1
#
_entry.id   AF-A0A0B2USZ0-F1
#
_cell.length_a   1.000
_cell.length_b   1.000
_cell.length_c   1.000
_cell.angle_alpha   90.00
_cell.angle_beta   90.00
_cell.angle_gamma   90.00
#
_symmetry.space_group_name_H-M   'P 1'
#
loop_
_entity.id
_entity.type
_entity.pdbx_description
1 polymer ?
#
loop_
_entity_poly.entity_id
_entity_poly.type
_entity_poly.pdbx_seq_one_letter_code
_entity_poly.pdbx_strand_id
1 'polypeptide(L)'
;MGGSHDMTKTTELRFDKAASYVIRRAGSHVRELALRRFLVNEYGMGNSLETALLESSGENLRSLAIECRLLDWIWLVKFINHIGAKLRLLSLSCIFLRYCDSLTSDKMIRLLESCPNLHTFHLCFHPDVNLSEISSALPTSLISLKTNGCPVTSGAHSAEYNTRKEEEN
;
A
#
# COMPACT_ATOMS: atom_id res chain seq x y z
N MET A 1 14.24 -3.93 -37.11
CA MET A 1 14.01 -3.06 -35.93
C MET A 1 12.78 -3.59 -35.22
N GLY A 2 12.89 -3.96 -33.95
CA GLY A 2 11.74 -4.47 -33.16
C GLY A 2 12.14 -5.64 -32.27
N GLY A 3 12.87 -5.37 -31.18
CA GLY A 3 13.37 -6.41 -30.29
C GLY A 3 13.67 -5.91 -28.88
N SER A 4 12.86 -4.98 -28.36
CA SER A 4 13.12 -4.35 -27.05
C SER A 4 11.90 -4.29 -26.13
N HIS A 5 10.83 -5.04 -26.44
CA HIS A 5 9.56 -4.94 -25.73
C HIS A 5 9.21 -6.13 -24.81
N ASP A 6 10.13 -7.09 -24.60
CA ASP A 6 9.78 -8.36 -23.92
C ASP A 6 10.77 -8.85 -22.83
N MET A 7 11.93 -8.20 -22.65
CA MET A 7 12.92 -8.60 -21.63
C MET A 7 12.64 -7.99 -20.24
N THR A 8 11.91 -6.87 -20.16
CA THR A 8 11.59 -6.24 -18.88
C THR A 8 10.52 -7.04 -18.13
N LYS A 9 9.37 -7.33 -18.75
CA LYS A 9 8.29 -8.15 -18.15
C LYS A 9 8.77 -9.49 -17.60
N THR A 10 9.68 -10.17 -18.30
CA THR A 10 10.19 -11.50 -17.90
C THR A 10 11.12 -11.48 -16.69
N THR A 11 11.69 -10.33 -16.32
CA THR A 11 12.53 -10.18 -15.12
C THR A 11 11.68 -9.78 -13.91
N GLU A 12 10.69 -8.91 -14.16
CA GLU A 12 9.68 -8.45 -13.19
C GLU A 12 8.84 -9.59 -12.60
N LEU A 13 8.53 -10.60 -13.42
CA LEU A 13 7.81 -11.80 -13.01
C LEU A 13 8.63 -12.76 -12.13
N ARG A 14 9.97 -12.64 -12.08
CA ARG A 14 10.83 -13.61 -11.38
C ARG A 14 11.04 -13.28 -9.91
N PHE A 15 11.12 -12.01 -9.55
CA PHE A 15 11.40 -11.62 -8.16
C PHE A 15 10.25 -12.05 -7.24
N ASP A 16 9.03 -11.62 -7.55
CA ASP A 16 7.86 -11.94 -6.72
C ASP A 16 7.61 -13.44 -6.62
N LYS A 17 7.88 -14.17 -7.71
CA LYS A 17 7.83 -15.63 -7.72
C LYS A 17 8.91 -16.25 -6.82
N ALA A 18 10.14 -15.75 -6.87
CA ALA A 18 11.21 -16.22 -6.00
C ALA A 18 10.93 -15.87 -4.52
N ALA A 19 10.48 -14.65 -4.25
CA ALA A 19 10.08 -14.19 -2.93
C ALA A 19 8.94 -15.05 -2.38
N SER A 20 7.93 -15.38 -3.19
CA SER A 20 6.82 -16.24 -2.77
C SER A 20 7.29 -17.65 -2.43
N TYR A 21 8.24 -18.24 -3.18
CA TYR A 21 8.87 -19.51 -2.82
C TYR A 21 9.67 -19.43 -1.51
N VAL A 22 10.46 -18.38 -1.33
CA VAL A 22 11.25 -18.19 -0.11
C VAL A 22 10.34 -18.03 1.10
N ILE A 23 9.29 -17.23 1.00
CA ILE A 23 8.30 -17.02 2.06
C ILE A 23 7.60 -18.33 2.42
N ARG A 24 7.12 -19.10 1.43
CA ARG A 24 6.50 -20.41 1.65
C ARG A 24 7.45 -21.41 2.30
N ARG A 25 8.73 -21.40 1.91
CA ARG A 25 9.74 -22.33 2.41
C ARG A 25 10.22 -21.97 3.82
N ALA A 26 10.41 -20.68 4.09
CA ALA A 26 10.79 -20.20 5.42
C ALA A 26 9.60 -20.32 6.39
N GLY A 27 8.37 -20.11 5.91
CA GLY A 27 7.14 -20.30 6.66
C GLY A 27 7.13 -19.51 7.96
N SER A 28 6.88 -20.19 9.07
CA SER A 28 6.79 -19.58 10.41
C SER A 28 8.11 -19.04 10.97
N HIS A 29 9.24 -19.22 10.28
CA HIS A 29 10.54 -18.70 10.71
C HIS A 29 10.76 -17.24 10.31
N VAL A 30 9.97 -16.70 9.37
CA VAL A 30 10.07 -15.29 8.97
C VAL A 30 9.52 -14.41 10.08
N ARG A 31 10.39 -13.60 10.69
CA ARG A 31 10.02 -12.64 11.74
C ARG A 31 9.98 -11.21 11.24
N GLU A 32 10.79 -10.91 10.23
CA GLU A 32 10.96 -9.58 9.68
C GLU A 32 11.03 -9.72 8.16
N LEU A 33 10.25 -8.91 7.46
CA LEU A 33 10.18 -8.95 6.02
C LEU A 33 10.12 -7.53 5.45
N ALA A 34 10.97 -7.24 4.48
CA ALA A 34 10.94 -6.00 3.74
C ALA A 34 10.74 -6.31 2.25
N LEU A 35 9.60 -5.88 1.72
CA LEU A 35 9.23 -5.96 0.31
C LEU A 35 9.33 -4.58 -0.31
N ARG A 36 10.50 -4.29 -0.88
CA ARG A 36 10.78 -3.02 -1.53
C ARG A 36 10.72 -3.18 -3.03
N ARG A 37 10.47 -2.11 -3.76
CA ARG A 37 10.67 -2.09 -5.22
C ARG A 37 12.12 -2.41 -5.56
N PHE A 38 12.32 -3.34 -6.49
CA PHE A 38 13.66 -3.72 -6.96
C PHE A 38 14.03 -3.00 -8.27
N LEU A 39 13.09 -2.82 -9.20
CA LEU A 39 13.33 -2.14 -10.47
C LEU A 39 12.34 -0.99 -10.75
N VAL A 40 12.76 -0.03 -11.58
CA VAL A 40 12.04 1.24 -11.83
C VAL A 40 10.61 1.02 -12.38
N ASN A 41 10.40 -0.06 -13.13
CA ASN A 41 9.12 -0.39 -13.77
C ASN A 41 8.27 -1.40 -12.96
N GLU A 42 8.77 -1.88 -11.81
CA GLU A 42 8.10 -2.86 -10.97
C GLU A 42 7.26 -2.20 -9.90
N TYR A 43 6.00 -1.96 -10.21
CA TYR A 43 5.08 -1.42 -9.22
C TYR A 43 4.30 -2.54 -8.53
N GLY A 44 3.75 -3.53 -9.24
CA GLY A 44 2.82 -4.52 -8.65
C GLY A 44 3.44 -5.52 -7.67
N MET A 45 2.63 -5.96 -6.70
CA MET A 45 2.73 -7.35 -6.21
C MET A 45 2.05 -8.29 -7.21
N GLY A 46 2.61 -9.48 -7.40
CA GLY A 46 2.02 -10.52 -8.23
C GLY A 46 2.70 -11.88 -8.04
N ASN A 47 2.44 -12.83 -8.94
CA ASN A 47 3.09 -14.17 -8.94
C ASN A 47 3.00 -14.92 -7.61
N SER A 48 1.81 -14.90 -7.01
CA SER A 48 1.49 -15.58 -5.75
C SER A 48 2.22 -15.02 -4.52
N LEU A 49 2.88 -13.86 -4.61
CA LEU A 49 3.50 -13.20 -3.46
C LEU A 49 2.44 -12.79 -2.43
N GLU A 50 1.35 -12.18 -2.87
CA GLU A 50 0.20 -11.81 -2.04
C GLU A 50 -0.40 -13.02 -1.32
N THR A 51 -0.53 -14.12 -2.06
CA THR A 51 -1.04 -15.39 -1.53
C THR A 51 -0.06 -15.99 -0.54
N ALA A 52 1.24 -16.01 -0.86
CA ALA A 52 2.27 -16.51 0.04
C ALA A 52 2.34 -15.69 1.33
N LEU A 53 2.15 -14.36 1.25
CA LEU A 53 2.02 -13.52 2.43
C LEU A 53 0.77 -13.91 3.24
N LEU A 54 -0.40 -14.06 2.63
CA LEU A 54 -1.60 -14.46 3.39
C LEU A 54 -1.50 -15.87 3.99
N GLU A 55 -0.90 -16.82 3.28
CA GLU A 55 -0.76 -18.23 3.70
C GLU A 55 0.38 -18.43 4.70
N SER A 56 1.47 -17.67 4.57
CA SER A 56 2.76 -17.96 5.22
C SER A 56 3.35 -16.77 5.98
N SER A 57 2.66 -15.62 6.07
CA SER A 57 2.95 -14.65 7.13
C SER A 57 2.65 -15.33 8.46
N GLY A 58 3.66 -16.06 8.96
CA GLY A 58 3.48 -16.95 10.08
C GLY A 58 2.98 -16.20 11.30
N GLU A 59 2.52 -16.96 12.30
CA GLU A 59 2.21 -16.45 13.64
C GLU A 59 3.34 -15.59 14.24
N ASN A 60 4.55 -15.72 13.71
CA ASN A 60 5.77 -15.06 14.18
C ASN A 60 6.20 -13.84 13.38
N LEU A 61 5.52 -13.45 12.30
CA LEU A 61 5.87 -12.22 11.58
C LEU A 61 5.59 -11.02 12.49
N ARG A 62 6.65 -10.30 12.84
CA ARG A 62 6.61 -9.16 13.78
C ARG A 62 6.83 -7.84 13.07
N SER A 63 7.62 -7.82 12.00
CA SER A 63 7.89 -6.62 11.23
C SER A 63 7.63 -6.82 9.76
N LEU A 64 6.90 -5.89 9.16
CA LEU A 64 6.68 -5.83 7.73
C LEU A 64 6.90 -4.41 7.22
N ALA A 65 7.76 -4.28 6.20
CA ALA A 65 7.87 -3.08 5.41
C ALA A 65 7.46 -3.39 3.97
N ILE A 66 6.50 -2.63 3.43
CA ILE A 66 6.15 -2.63 2.01
C ILE A 66 6.47 -1.24 1.48
N GLU A 67 7.35 -1.17 0.48
CA GLU A 67 7.89 0.09 -0.01
C GLU A 67 7.84 0.17 -1.54
N CYS A 68 7.27 1.26 -2.08
CA CYS A 68 7.20 1.53 -3.52
C CYS A 68 6.44 0.43 -4.30
N ARG A 69 5.32 -0.05 -3.76
CA ARG A 69 4.52 -1.13 -4.35
C ARG A 69 3.08 -0.70 -4.64
N LEU A 70 2.56 -1.18 -5.76
CA LEU A 70 1.16 -1.16 -6.19
C LEU A 70 0.47 -2.38 -5.60
N LEU A 71 -0.44 -2.11 -4.67
CA LEU A 71 -1.19 -3.11 -3.92
C LEU A 71 -2.64 -3.12 -4.39
N ASP A 72 -3.22 -4.29 -4.46
CA ASP A 72 -4.66 -4.44 -4.57
C ASP A 72 -5.32 -4.01 -3.24
N TRP A 73 -6.33 -3.15 -3.31
CA TRP A 73 -7.03 -2.63 -2.13
C TRP A 73 -7.69 -3.75 -1.32
N ILE A 74 -8.37 -4.69 -1.99
CA ILE A 74 -9.08 -5.80 -1.35
C ILE A 74 -8.07 -6.70 -0.63
N TRP A 75 -6.94 -6.97 -1.27
CA TRP A 75 -5.83 -7.69 -0.66
C TRP A 75 -5.29 -6.96 0.57
N LEU A 76 -5.00 -5.66 0.48
CA LEU A 76 -4.43 -4.89 1.58
C LEU A 76 -5.35 -4.95 2.81
N VAL A 77 -6.65 -4.70 2.63
CA VAL A 77 -7.64 -4.79 3.71
C VAL A 77 -7.66 -6.19 4.31
N LYS A 78 -7.71 -7.24 3.47
CA LYS A 78 -7.70 -8.63 3.93
C LYS A 78 -6.43 -8.96 4.72
N PHE A 79 -5.28 -8.49 4.23
CA PHE A 79 -3.98 -8.73 4.82
C PHE A 79 -3.83 -8.03 6.18
N ILE A 80 -4.20 -6.76 6.26
CA ILE A 80 -4.19 -5.99 7.51
C ILE A 80 -5.15 -6.60 8.53
N ASN A 81 -6.37 -6.97 8.13
CA ASN A 81 -7.30 -7.63 9.05
C ASN A 81 -6.78 -8.98 9.54
N HIS A 82 -5.98 -9.68 8.72
CA HIS A 82 -5.42 -10.98 9.07
C HIS A 82 -4.19 -10.88 10.01
N ILE A 83 -3.29 -9.93 9.76
CA ILE A 83 -1.99 -9.87 10.44
C ILE A 83 -1.69 -8.55 11.15
N GLY A 84 -2.38 -7.47 10.83
CA GLY A 84 -2.05 -6.11 11.24
C GLY A 84 -1.87 -5.95 12.75
N ALA A 85 -2.78 -6.53 13.53
CA ALA A 85 -2.70 -6.54 15.00
C ALA A 85 -1.56 -7.41 15.56
N LYS A 86 -1.04 -8.38 14.80
CA LYS A 86 0.07 -9.26 15.21
C LYS A 86 1.43 -8.63 14.97
N LEU A 87 1.52 -7.69 14.02
CA LEU A 87 2.75 -6.98 13.74
C LEU A 87 3.10 -6.05 14.89
N ARG A 88 4.36 -6.07 15.33
CA ARG A 88 4.95 -5.04 16.20
C ARG A 88 5.29 -3.78 15.42
N LEU A 89 5.63 -3.94 14.14
CA LEU A 89 6.05 -2.86 13.27
C LEU A 89 5.45 -3.07 11.87
N LEU A 90 4.66 -2.10 11.43
CA LEU A 90 4.18 -2.01 10.05
C LEU A 90 4.69 -0.70 9.42
N SER A 91 5.24 -0.80 8.22
CA SER A 91 5.64 0.34 7.41
C SER A 91 5.07 0.20 6.01
N LEU A 92 4.20 1.11 5.62
CA LEU A 92 3.64 1.22 4.28
C LEU A 92 4.14 2.54 3.66
N SER A 93 5.19 2.45 2.84
CA SER A 93 5.86 3.61 2.26
C SER A 93 5.71 3.62 0.74
N CYS A 94 5.46 4.79 0.15
CA CYS A 94 5.20 4.98 -1.28
C CYS A 94 4.28 3.88 -1.85
N ILE A 95 3.14 3.62 -1.19
CA ILE A 95 2.20 2.61 -1.68
C ILE A 95 1.23 3.24 -2.70
N PHE A 96 0.94 2.49 -3.76
CA PHE A 96 -0.08 2.82 -4.75
C PHE A 96 -1.21 1.80 -4.62
N LEU A 97 -2.46 2.20 -4.80
CA LEU A 97 -3.61 1.30 -4.64
C LEU A 97 -4.34 1.11 -5.98
N ARG A 98 -4.50 -0.16 -6.41
CA ARG A 98 -5.34 -0.55 -7.56
C ARG A 98 -6.68 -1.11 -7.09
N TYR A 99 -7.66 -1.09 -7.99
CA TYR A 99 -9.02 -1.61 -7.74
C TYR A 99 -9.66 -1.01 -6.48
N CYS A 100 -9.54 0.30 -6.36
CA CYS A 100 -10.27 1.10 -5.39
C CYS A 100 -11.11 2.10 -6.19
N ASP A 101 -12.35 1.71 -6.54
CA ASP A 101 -13.24 2.52 -7.41
C ASP A 101 -13.47 3.94 -6.87
N SER A 102 -13.30 4.12 -5.55
CA SER A 102 -12.96 5.40 -4.90
C SER A 102 -12.47 5.09 -3.48
N LEU A 103 -11.29 5.60 -3.12
CA LEU A 103 -10.74 5.53 -1.77
C LEU A 103 -11.21 6.76 -1.00
N THR A 104 -12.22 6.61 -0.17
CA THR A 104 -12.76 7.70 0.67
C THR A 104 -12.05 7.79 2.01
N SER A 105 -12.17 8.93 2.69
CA SER A 105 -11.71 9.09 4.08
C SER A 105 -12.25 8.00 5.00
N ASP A 106 -13.54 7.62 4.91
CA ASP A 106 -14.15 6.56 5.73
C ASP A 106 -13.48 5.20 5.54
N LYS A 107 -13.17 4.82 4.29
CA LYS A 107 -12.46 3.57 3.99
C LYS A 107 -11.04 3.60 4.57
N MET A 108 -10.38 4.75 4.48
CA MET A 108 -9.05 4.94 5.03
C MET A 108 -9.05 4.89 6.56
N ILE A 109 -10.01 5.53 7.23
CA ILE A 109 -10.18 5.49 8.70
C ILE A 109 -10.27 4.04 9.17
N ARG A 110 -11.17 3.24 8.58
CA ARG A 110 -11.34 1.82 8.94
C ARG A 110 -10.05 1.00 8.77
N LEU A 111 -9.27 1.30 7.73
CA LEU A 111 -7.98 0.65 7.51
C LEU A 111 -6.96 1.06 8.60
N LEU A 112 -6.86 2.35 8.91
CA LEU A 112 -5.92 2.89 9.90
C LEU A 112 -6.22 2.40 11.31
N GLU A 113 -7.50 2.30 11.69
CA GLU A 113 -7.96 1.70 12.95
C GLU A 113 -7.50 0.24 13.10
N SER A 114 -7.32 -0.47 11.99
CA SER A 114 -6.82 -1.85 11.97
C SER A 114 -5.28 -1.94 11.98
N CYS A 115 -4.59 -0.80 11.98
CA CYS A 115 -3.12 -0.70 11.92
C CYS A 115 -2.52 0.04 13.15
N PRO A 116 -2.75 -0.41 14.40
CA PRO A 116 -2.28 0.32 15.59
C PRO A 116 -0.75 0.46 15.67
N ASN A 117 0.00 -0.39 14.97
CA ASN A 117 1.46 -0.45 14.95
C ASN A 117 2.09 0.13 13.66
N LEU A 118 1.36 0.95 12.91
CA LEU A 118 1.84 1.61 11.69
C LEU A 118 2.79 2.76 12.02
N HIS A 119 4.06 2.61 11.68
CA HIS A 119 5.11 3.61 11.96
C HIS A 119 5.38 4.55 10.78
N THR A 120 5.19 4.06 9.57
CA THR A 120 5.39 4.85 8.35
C THR A 120 4.20 4.65 7.44
N PHE A 121 3.59 5.75 7.02
CA PHE A 121 2.45 5.75 6.12
C PHE A 121 2.62 6.82 5.05
N HIS A 122 2.91 6.41 3.83
CA HIS A 122 3.00 7.33 2.70
C HIS A 122 1.92 6.97 1.68
N LEU A 123 0.91 7.82 1.61
CA LEU A 123 -0.22 7.71 0.68
C LEU A 123 -0.06 8.79 -0.38
N CYS A 124 -0.08 8.42 -1.66
CA CYS A 124 0.10 9.39 -2.74
C CYS A 124 -1.06 9.31 -3.73
N PHE A 125 -1.49 10.47 -4.24
CA PHE A 125 -2.44 10.61 -5.34
C PHE A 125 -3.85 10.05 -5.05
N HIS A 126 -4.39 10.32 -3.86
CA HIS A 126 -5.77 9.98 -3.50
C HIS A 126 -6.57 11.25 -3.18
N PRO A 127 -7.23 11.86 -4.19
CA PRO A 127 -7.93 13.14 -4.03
C PRO A 127 -9.20 13.04 -3.18
N ASP A 128 -9.78 11.86 -3.06
CA ASP A 128 -11.00 11.62 -2.28
C ASP A 128 -10.70 11.31 -0.79
N VAL A 129 -9.42 11.29 -0.39
CA VAL A 129 -8.99 11.11 1.00
C VAL A 129 -8.62 12.45 1.60
N ASN A 130 -9.45 12.95 2.50
CA ASN A 130 -9.20 14.20 3.19
C ASN A 130 -8.37 13.96 4.46
N LEU A 131 -7.20 14.61 4.53
CA LEU A 131 -6.31 14.46 5.68
C LEU A 131 -6.90 14.95 7.00
N SER A 132 -7.76 15.98 6.97
CA SER A 132 -8.39 16.45 8.21
C SER A 132 -9.34 15.40 8.79
N GLU A 133 -10.03 14.65 7.93
CA GLU A 133 -11.00 13.63 8.33
C GLU A 133 -10.32 12.37 8.88
N ILE A 134 -9.19 11.96 8.29
CA ILE A 134 -8.47 10.75 8.75
C ILE A 134 -7.54 11.02 9.94
N SER A 135 -7.31 12.28 10.32
CA SER A 135 -6.32 12.68 11.32
C SER A 135 -6.52 12.01 12.67
N SER A 136 -7.78 11.85 13.10
CA SER A 136 -8.14 11.18 14.36
C SER A 136 -7.90 9.67 14.35
N ALA A 137 -7.82 9.06 13.17
CA ALA A 137 -7.59 7.63 13.00
C ALA A 137 -6.10 7.27 12.84
N LEU A 138 -5.21 8.26 12.72
CA LEU A 138 -3.78 8.01 12.64
C LEU A 138 -3.28 7.38 13.95
N PRO A 139 -2.57 6.24 13.89
CA PRO A 139 -2.11 5.57 15.10
C PRO A 139 -1.01 6.36 15.79
N THR A 140 -0.98 6.31 17.12
CA THR A 140 0.04 7.00 17.93
C THR A 140 1.46 6.49 17.70
N SER A 141 1.61 5.30 17.11
CA SER A 141 2.89 4.73 16.70
C SER A 141 3.46 5.35 15.42
N LEU A 142 2.70 6.21 14.72
CA LEU A 142 3.12 6.81 13.46
C LEU A 142 4.24 7.85 13.65
N ILE A 143 5.38 7.60 13.01
CA ILE A 143 6.57 8.46 13.06
C ILE A 143 6.71 9.26 11.76
N SER A 144 6.29 8.70 10.63
CA SER A 144 6.43 9.33 9.31
C SER A 144 5.13 9.25 8.52
N LEU A 145 4.61 10.43 8.14
CA LEU A 145 3.45 10.59 7.26
C LEU A 145 3.87 11.39 6.02
N LYS A 146 3.53 10.88 4.82
CA LYS A 146 3.59 11.64 3.56
C LYS A 146 2.31 11.45 2.79
N THR A 147 1.76 12.51 2.24
CA THR A 147 0.38 12.53 1.72
C THR A 147 0.28 13.29 0.40
N ASN A 148 1.28 13.11 -0.47
CA ASN A 148 1.41 13.89 -1.70
C ASN A 148 0.18 13.72 -2.59
N GLY A 149 -0.55 14.81 -2.85
CA GLY A 149 -1.76 14.77 -3.68
C GLY A 149 -3.03 14.32 -2.96
N CYS A 150 -3.05 14.29 -1.62
CA CYS A 150 -4.27 14.20 -0.82
C CYS A 150 -4.67 15.61 -0.30
N PRO A 151 -5.95 16.02 -0.38
CA PRO A 151 -6.38 17.33 0.12
C PRO A 151 -6.29 17.45 1.65
N VAL A 152 -6.05 18.68 2.12
CA VAL A 152 -5.92 19.05 3.55
C VAL A 152 -6.96 20.11 3.92
N THR A 153 -8.17 20.02 3.37
CA THR A 153 -9.21 21.05 3.57
C THR A 153 -10.24 20.59 4.57
N SER A 154 -10.34 21.29 5.70
CA SER A 154 -11.39 21.09 6.70
C SER A 154 -12.73 21.66 6.21
N GLY A 155 -13.43 20.94 5.33
CA GLY A 155 -14.78 21.30 4.89
C GLY A 155 -14.88 22.54 4.00
N ALA A 156 -15.68 22.42 2.93
CA ALA A 156 -16.19 23.50 2.09
C ALA A 156 -15.17 24.41 1.38
N HIS A 157 -14.39 23.87 0.43
CA HIS A 157 -13.96 24.64 -0.76
C HIS A 157 -13.64 23.76 -1.99
N SER A 158 -14.07 22.49 -2.02
CA SER A 158 -13.84 21.58 -3.14
C SER A 158 -14.84 21.71 -4.29
N ALA A 159 -15.76 22.69 -4.26
CA ALA A 159 -16.65 22.99 -5.38
C ALA A 159 -16.02 23.95 -6.41
N GLU A 160 -14.95 24.69 -6.08
CA GLU A 160 -14.41 25.74 -6.96
C GLU A 160 -13.34 25.26 -7.95
N TYR A 161 -12.89 24.00 -7.86
CA TYR A 161 -11.89 23.48 -8.80
C TYR A 161 -12.50 22.90 -10.09
N ASN A 162 -13.81 22.63 -10.12
CA ASN A 162 -14.50 22.12 -11.30
C ASN A 162 -15.09 23.23 -12.20
N THR A 163 -15.24 24.47 -11.72
CA THR A 163 -15.87 25.55 -12.51
C THR A 163 -14.90 26.30 -13.43
N ARG A 164 -13.58 26.12 -13.27
CA ARG A 164 -12.57 26.80 -14.14
C ARG A 164 -12.25 26.08 -15.45
N LYS A 165 -12.88 24.94 -15.74
CA LYS A 165 -12.71 24.23 -17.03
C LYS A 165 -13.89 24.35 -17.99
N GLU A 166 -14.98 25.01 -17.59
CA GLU A 166 -16.14 25.25 -18.47
C GLU A 166 -16.20 26.69 -19.04
N GLU A 167 -15.30 27.59 -18.63
CA GLU A 167 -15.21 28.97 -19.16
C GLU A 167 -14.10 29.17 -20.22
N GLU A 168 -13.35 28.12 -20.57
CA GLU A 168 -12.34 28.14 -21.66
C GLU A 168 -12.72 27.22 -22.84
N ASN A 169 -14.00 27.19 -23.22
CA ASN A 169 -14.45 26.54 -24.47
C ASN A 169 -15.49 27.40 -25.21
#